data_AF-A0A7V5CTM2-F1
#
_entry.id   AF-A0A7V5CTM2-F1
#
_cell.length_a   1.000
_cell.length_b   1.000
_cell.length_c   1.000
_cell.angle_alpha   90.00
_cell.angle_beta   90.00
_cell.angle_gamma   90.00
#
_symmetry.space_group_name_H-M   'P 1'
#
loop_
_entity.id
_entity.type
_entity.pdbx_description
1 polymer ?
#
loop_
_entity_poly.entity_id
_entity_poly.type
_entity_poly.pdbx_seq_one_letter_code
_entity_poly.pdbx_strand_id
1 'polypeptide(L)'
;APRPHNSYHASERACVTSQFEQGIRAVCDLPLGDVAVVQPAAIVNLLGDLWLDRDGQQRTPRFDLAMAVPGLRLHLYEKHSARKGRKMGHLSAVGATPEEAVARVLEAEKKLKQG
;
A
#
# COMPACT_ATOMS: atom_id res chain seq x y z
N ALA A 1 -8.77 -7.48 15.03
CA ALA A 1 -7.78 -6.52 15.56
C ALA A 1 -8.51 -5.27 16.02
N PRO A 2 -8.32 -4.78 17.27
CA PRO A 2 -9.03 -3.62 17.81
C PRO A 2 -8.34 -2.28 17.46
N ARG A 3 -8.00 -2.08 16.18
CA ARG A 3 -7.26 -0.91 15.66
C ARG A 3 -7.35 -0.86 14.14
N PRO A 4 -6.97 0.26 13.48
CA PRO A 4 -6.68 0.27 12.05
C PRO A 4 -5.83 -0.94 11.64
N HIS A 5 -6.24 -1.59 10.56
CA HIS A 5 -5.70 -2.85 10.10
C HIS A 5 -5.09 -2.73 8.71
N ASN A 6 -4.01 -3.48 8.50
CA ASN A 6 -3.20 -3.42 7.30
C ASN A 6 -4.00 -3.76 6.03
N SER A 7 -4.93 -4.71 6.14
CA SER A 7 -5.78 -5.11 5.01
C SER A 7 -6.68 -3.99 4.49
N TYR A 8 -6.90 -2.93 5.28
CA TYR A 8 -7.81 -1.85 4.93
C TYR A 8 -7.09 -0.52 4.64
N HIS A 9 -5.77 -0.53 4.43
CA HIS A 9 -5.03 0.64 3.93
C HIS A 9 -5.54 1.09 2.55
N ALA A 10 -6.17 0.19 1.79
CA ALA A 10 -6.88 0.54 0.56
C ALA A 10 -7.93 1.65 0.76
N SER A 11 -8.53 1.79 1.94
CA SER A 11 -9.55 2.81 2.24
C SER A 11 -9.07 4.24 2.04
N GLU A 12 -7.77 4.52 2.16
CA GLU A 12 -7.17 5.85 1.87
C GLU A 12 -7.24 6.23 0.39
N ARG A 13 -7.53 5.25 -0.48
CA ARG A 13 -7.72 5.44 -1.92
C ARG A 13 -9.15 5.13 -2.36
N ALA A 14 -9.77 4.15 -1.73
CA ALA A 14 -11.00 3.54 -2.19
C ALA A 14 -12.27 4.15 -1.59
N CYS A 15 -12.22 4.72 -0.40
CA CYS A 15 -13.41 5.14 0.35
C CYS A 15 -13.46 6.65 0.52
N VAL A 16 -14.67 7.20 0.73
CA VAL A 16 -14.86 8.60 1.13
C VAL A 16 -14.10 8.89 2.44
N THR A 17 -14.28 8.02 3.44
CA THR A 17 -13.58 8.12 4.73
C THR A 17 -12.63 6.95 4.93
N SER A 18 -11.36 7.24 5.18
CA SER A 18 -10.36 6.20 5.47
C SER A 18 -10.53 5.61 6.87
N GLN A 19 -9.99 4.42 7.10
CA GLN A 19 -9.97 3.80 8.44
C GLN A 19 -9.27 4.65 9.52
N PHE A 20 -8.34 5.51 9.11
CA PHE A 20 -7.61 6.39 10.03
C PHE A 20 -8.50 7.54 10.47
N GLU A 21 -9.19 8.17 9.51
CA GLU A 21 -10.16 9.22 9.82
C GLU A 21 -11.32 8.67 10.66
N GLN A 22 -11.84 7.48 10.32
CA GLN A 22 -12.84 6.82 11.16
C GLN A 22 -12.34 6.56 12.59
N GLY A 23 -11.07 6.15 12.73
CA GLY A 23 -10.44 5.97 14.03
C GLY A 23 -10.40 7.27 14.84
N ILE A 24 -10.03 8.40 14.21
CA ILE A 24 -10.03 9.71 14.86
C ILE A 24 -11.46 10.14 15.24
N ARG A 25 -12.41 10.04 14.32
CA ARG A 25 -13.81 10.41 14.58
C ARG A 25 -14.39 9.62 15.77
N ALA A 26 -14.14 8.32 15.82
CA ALA A 26 -14.58 7.47 16.91
C ALA A 26 -13.93 7.81 18.27
N VAL A 27 -12.63 8.12 18.29
CA VAL A 27 -11.92 8.47 19.54
C VAL A 27 -12.29 9.86 20.05
N CYS A 28 -12.63 10.78 19.16
CA CYS A 28 -12.96 12.16 19.49
C CYS A 28 -14.46 12.46 19.63
N ASP A 29 -15.32 11.43 19.63
CA ASP A 29 -16.79 11.57 19.68
C ASP A 29 -17.36 12.49 18.57
N LEU A 30 -16.77 12.41 17.37
CA LEU A 30 -17.24 13.10 16.19
C LEU A 30 -18.18 12.19 15.38
N PRO A 31 -19.10 12.76 14.57
CA PRO A 31 -19.91 11.97 13.66
C PRO A 31 -19.04 11.09 12.75
N LEU A 32 -19.38 9.81 12.66
CA LEU A 32 -18.67 8.87 11.77
C LEU A 32 -18.79 9.31 10.31
N GLY A 33 -17.74 9.06 9.54
CA GLY A 33 -17.69 9.43 8.12
C GLY A 33 -18.40 8.40 7.23
N ASP A 34 -18.74 8.82 6.01
CA ASP A 34 -19.25 7.93 4.97
C ASP A 34 -18.17 6.93 4.53
N VAL A 35 -18.54 5.65 4.43
CA VAL A 35 -17.64 4.54 4.05
C VAL A 35 -17.86 4.09 2.60
N ALA A 36 -18.68 4.81 1.83
CA ALA A 36 -18.92 4.53 0.42
C ALA A 36 -17.61 4.39 -0.36
N VAL A 37 -17.57 3.38 -1.23
CA VAL A 37 -16.44 3.15 -2.13
C VAL A 37 -16.56 4.11 -3.31
N VAL A 38 -15.57 5.00 -3.47
CA VAL A 38 -15.49 5.99 -4.55
C VAL A 38 -14.75 5.45 -5.78
N GLN A 39 -13.83 4.50 -5.59
CA GLN A 39 -13.13 3.81 -6.69
C GLN A 39 -12.56 2.46 -6.22
N PRO A 40 -12.51 1.44 -7.08
CA PRO A 40 -11.78 0.21 -6.80
C PRO A 40 -10.30 0.47 -6.50
N ALA A 41 -9.77 -0.18 -5.45
CA ALA A 41 -8.35 -0.13 -5.13
C ALA A 41 -7.85 -1.49 -4.63
N ALA A 42 -6.56 -1.76 -4.87
CA ALA A 42 -5.85 -2.93 -4.39
C ALA A 42 -4.53 -2.52 -3.73
N ILE A 43 -4.03 -3.34 -2.82
CA ILE A 43 -2.78 -3.10 -2.10
C ILE A 43 -1.87 -4.32 -2.13
N VAL A 44 -0.56 -4.08 -2.07
CA VAL A 44 0.45 -5.12 -1.79
C VAL A 44 1.43 -4.61 -0.74
N ASN A 45 1.81 -5.48 0.20
CA ASN A 45 2.81 -5.13 1.21
C ASN A 45 4.20 -5.12 0.58
N LEU A 46 5.01 -4.14 0.97
CA LEU A 46 6.44 -4.13 0.68
C LEU A 46 7.18 -4.70 1.88
N LEU A 47 7.76 -5.88 1.71
CA LEU A 47 8.59 -6.52 2.72
C LEU A 47 10.06 -6.13 2.53
N GLY A 48 10.85 -6.24 3.61
CA GLY A 48 12.27 -5.91 3.59
C GLY A 48 13.08 -6.79 2.64
N ASP A 49 12.58 -7.98 2.29
CA ASP A 49 13.07 -8.84 1.22
C ASP A 49 13.27 -8.10 -0.10
N LEU A 50 12.51 -7.04 -0.36
CA LEU A 50 12.63 -6.24 -1.58
C LEU A 50 13.95 -5.43 -1.66
N TRP A 51 14.51 -5.10 -0.49
CA TRP A 51 15.79 -4.39 -0.33
C TRP A 51 16.97 -5.34 -0.13
N LEU A 52 16.75 -6.64 -0.23
CA LEU A 52 17.79 -7.66 -0.06
C LEU A 52 17.91 -8.47 -1.35
N ASP A 53 19.12 -8.67 -1.84
CA ASP A 53 19.36 -9.60 -2.95
C ASP A 53 19.36 -11.06 -2.46
N ARG A 54 19.71 -12.00 -3.36
CA ARG A 54 19.70 -13.45 -3.05
C ARG A 54 20.71 -13.83 -1.96
N ASP A 55 21.78 -13.06 -1.84
CA ASP A 55 22.86 -13.27 -0.85
C ASP A 55 22.63 -12.43 0.42
N GLY A 56 21.50 -11.73 0.51
CA GLY A 56 21.13 -10.88 1.63
C GLY A 56 21.85 -9.53 1.67
N GLN A 57 22.52 -9.13 0.59
CA GLN A 57 23.13 -7.81 0.47
C GLN A 57 22.08 -6.75 0.14
N GLN A 58 22.38 -5.50 0.50
CA GLN A 58 21.47 -4.39 0.23
C GLN A 58 21.34 -4.14 -1.27
N ARG A 59 20.10 -4.01 -1.74
CA ARG A 59 19.75 -3.54 -3.08
C ARG A 59 18.72 -2.44 -3.00
N THR A 60 18.64 -1.64 -4.06
CA THR A 60 17.59 -0.63 -4.21
C THR A 60 16.45 -1.18 -5.07
N PRO A 61 15.20 -1.24 -4.56
CA PRO A 61 14.06 -1.58 -5.39
C PRO A 61 13.87 -0.59 -6.54
N ARG A 62 13.40 -1.07 -7.70
CA ARG A 62 13.17 -0.23 -8.89
C ARG A 62 11.88 0.57 -8.78
N PHE A 63 11.89 1.53 -7.86
CA PHE A 63 10.76 2.47 -7.66
C PHE A 63 10.48 3.29 -8.91
N ASP A 64 11.51 3.65 -9.67
CA ASP A 64 11.41 4.32 -10.97
C ASP A 64 10.47 3.58 -11.92
N LEU A 65 10.63 2.25 -12.02
CA LEU A 65 9.80 1.42 -12.89
C LEU A 65 8.39 1.25 -12.31
N ALA A 66 8.29 0.98 -11.01
CA ALA A 66 7.00 0.79 -10.36
C ALA A 66 6.12 2.04 -10.45
N MET A 67 6.68 3.24 -10.23
CA MET A 67 5.93 4.50 -10.25
C MET A 67 5.45 4.90 -11.64
N ALA A 68 5.94 4.26 -12.71
CA ALA A 68 5.41 4.44 -14.06
C ALA A 68 4.05 3.73 -14.27
N VAL A 69 3.59 2.90 -13.33
CA VAL A 69 2.27 2.25 -13.41
C VAL A 69 1.16 3.25 -13.05
N PRO A 70 0.14 3.45 -13.91
CA PRO A 70 -0.93 4.41 -13.64
C PRO A 70 -1.71 4.13 -12.35
N GLY A 71 -2.10 5.19 -11.65
CA GLY A 71 -2.94 5.10 -10.45
C GLY A 71 -2.24 4.59 -9.19
N LEU A 72 -0.94 4.31 -9.25
CA LEU A 72 -0.17 3.82 -8.11
C LEU A 72 0.09 4.92 -7.05
N ARG A 73 0.14 4.53 -5.78
CA ARG A 73 0.64 5.32 -4.66
C ARG A 73 1.57 4.45 -3.83
N LEU A 74 2.75 4.98 -3.56
CA LEU A 74 3.73 4.40 -2.63
C LEU A 74 3.51 4.97 -1.24
N HIS A 75 3.55 4.08 -0.24
CA HIS A 75 3.59 4.45 1.17
C HIS A 75 4.75 3.71 1.84
N LEU A 76 5.75 4.45 2.33
CA LEU A 76 6.90 3.92 3.06
C LEU A 76 6.80 4.32 4.53
N TYR A 77 7.09 3.39 5.44
CA TYR A 77 6.97 3.59 6.89
C TYR A 77 8.24 4.19 7.54
N GLU A 78 9.11 4.83 6.74
CA GLU A 78 10.36 5.46 7.22
C GLU A 78 11.27 4.54 8.06
N LYS A 79 11.28 3.24 7.74
CA LYS A 79 12.13 2.27 8.44
C LYS A 79 13.53 2.28 7.84
N HIS A 80 14.52 2.74 8.59
CA HIS A 80 15.91 2.84 8.13
C HIS A 80 16.62 1.51 7.82
N SER A 81 16.10 0.37 8.31
CA SER A 81 16.73 -0.94 8.11
C SER A 81 15.77 -1.98 7.54
N ALA A 82 16.05 -2.46 6.34
CA ALA A 82 15.35 -3.61 5.78
C ALA A 82 15.78 -4.91 6.47
N ARG A 83 14.81 -5.80 6.73
CA ARG A 83 15.04 -7.15 7.25
C ARG A 83 14.03 -8.09 6.62
N LYS A 84 14.41 -9.35 6.42
CA LYS A 84 13.52 -10.41 5.92
C LYS A 84 12.19 -10.42 6.68
N GLY A 85 11.07 -10.38 5.96
CA GLY A 85 9.71 -10.36 6.51
C GLY A 85 9.26 -9.05 7.16
N ARG A 86 10.15 -8.05 7.32
CA ARG A 86 9.77 -6.76 7.93
C ARG A 86 8.92 -5.95 6.96
N LYS A 87 7.72 -5.53 7.35
CA LYS A 87 6.91 -4.59 6.55
C LYS A 87 7.60 -3.23 6.47
N MET A 88 8.03 -2.84 5.28
CA MET A 88 8.70 -1.56 5.00
C MET A 88 7.74 -0.50 4.43
N GLY A 89 6.63 -0.95 3.86
CA GLY A 89 5.62 -0.08 3.27
C GLY A 89 4.51 -0.89 2.62
N HIS A 90 3.75 -0.23 1.77
CA HIS A 90 2.83 -0.86 0.83
C HIS A 90 2.72 -0.03 -0.45
N LEU A 91 2.33 -0.68 -1.55
CA LEU A 91 1.79 0.01 -2.70
C LEU A 91 0.26 -0.09 -2.67
N SER A 92 -0.40 0.93 -3.19
CA SER A 92 -1.81 0.90 -3.53
C SER A 92 -2.00 1.30 -4.99
N ALA A 93 -2.87 0.63 -5.73
CA ALA A 93 -3.28 1.04 -7.06
C ALA A 93 -4.80 1.18 -7.12
N VAL A 94 -5.28 2.07 -7.97
CA VAL A 94 -6.71 2.23 -8.28
C VAL A 94 -6.98 1.82 -9.72
N GLY A 95 -8.22 1.46 -10.03
CA GLY A 95 -8.66 1.07 -11.37
C GLY A 95 -10.13 1.38 -11.57
N ALA A 96 -10.61 1.35 -12.82
CA ALA A 96 -12.03 1.43 -13.13
C ALA A 96 -12.78 0.18 -12.63
N THR A 97 -12.08 -0.95 -12.52
CA THR A 97 -12.59 -2.19 -11.90
C THR A 97 -11.62 -2.72 -10.83
N PRO A 98 -12.09 -3.60 -9.92
CA PRO A 98 -11.22 -4.28 -8.96
C PRO A 98 -10.09 -5.07 -9.64
N GLU A 99 -10.39 -5.74 -10.75
CA GLU A 99 -9.43 -6.54 -11.52
C GLU A 99 -8.32 -5.65 -12.08
N GLU A 100 -8.67 -4.47 -12.59
CA GLU A 100 -7.68 -3.51 -13.07
C GLU A 100 -6.79 -2.98 -11.93
N ALA A 101 -7.37 -2.66 -10.77
CA ALA A 101 -6.61 -2.22 -9.61
C ALA A 101 -5.62 -3.31 -9.14
N VAL A 102 -6.06 -4.58 -9.11
CA VAL A 102 -5.21 -5.73 -8.80
C VAL A 102 -4.11 -5.91 -9.85
N ALA A 103 -4.44 -5.85 -11.14
CA ALA A 103 -3.46 -5.99 -12.21
C ALA A 103 -2.36 -4.92 -12.11
N ARG A 104 -2.74 -3.66 -11.87
CA ARG A 104 -1.80 -2.54 -11.71
C ARG A 104 -0.87 -2.72 -10.51
N VAL A 105 -1.40 -3.10 -9.34
CA VAL A 105 -0.55 -3.25 -8.14
C VAL A 105 0.42 -4.44 -8.28
N LEU A 106 -0.01 -5.53 -8.92
CA LEU A 106 0.85 -6.69 -9.20
C LEU A 106 1.91 -6.38 -10.27
N GLU A 107 1.57 -5.61 -11.31
CA GLU A 107 2.54 -5.12 -12.29
C GLU A 107 3.62 -4.27 -11.61
N ALA A 108 3.21 -3.33 -10.75
CA ALA A 108 4.13 -2.49 -10.00
C ALA A 108 5.03 -3.31 -9.06
N GLU A 109 4.48 -4.31 -8.37
CA GLU A 109 5.25 -5.22 -7.52
C GLU A 109 6.31 -5.99 -8.32
N LYS A 110 5.96 -6.48 -9.50
CA LYS A 110 6.91 -7.16 -10.40
C LYS A 110 8.00 -6.19 -10.85
N LYS A 111 7.66 -4.95 -11.20
CA LYS A 111 8.60 -3.91 -11.60
C LYS A 111 9.62 -3.56 -10.51
N LEU A 112 9.20 -3.51 -9.24
CA LEU A 112 10.11 -3.28 -8.10
C LEU A 112 11.25 -4.31 -8.01
N LYS A 113 11.00 -5.54 -8.47
CA LYS A 113 11.92 -6.68 -8.38
C LYS A 113 12.85 -6.82 -9.60
N GLN A 114 12.74 -5.93 -10.60
CA GLN A 114 13.58 -6.02 -11.80
C GLN A 114 15.03 -5.60 -11.52
N GLY A 115 15.99 -6.33 -12.10
CA GLY A 115 17.42 -6.23 -11.78
C GLY A 115 17.80 -7.02 -10.53
#